data_AF-A0A3B8TVN9-F1
#
_entry.id   AF-A0A3B8TVN9-F1
#
_cell.length_a   1.000
_cell.length_b   1.000
_cell.length_c   1.000
_cell.angle_alpha   90.00
_cell.angle_beta   90.00
_cell.angle_gamma   90.00
#
_symmetry.space_group_name_H-M   'P 1'
#
loop_
_entity.id
_entity.type
_entity.pdbx_description
1 polymer ?
#
loop_
_entity_poly.entity_id
_entity_poly.type
_entity_poly.pdbx_seq_one_letter_code
_entity_poly.pdbx_strand_id
1 'polypeptide(L)'
;MKSGYGFWTLVSLVVSSMIGTGIFISFSFQAAFVQNQPTILALWIVGGLIALTGALSYSDVSRLIPRSGGEYAFLDKLLHPSFGFSAGFISVFAGFAGPLAIASITLGEYALKSNAFSGMQFEAISLGVFVLGPAQCIGVLVLLALSAFHSISLRLELQGQIQYSEPLLIF
;
A
#
# COMPACT_ATOMS: atom_id res chain seq x y z
N MET A 1 27.96 -6.04 -4.47
CA MET A 1 26.72 -6.24 -5.25
C MET A 1 26.30 -4.88 -5.82
N LYS A 2 26.42 -4.66 -7.14
CA LYS A 2 25.95 -3.42 -7.76
C LYS A 2 24.46 -3.57 -8.05
N SER A 3 23.57 -2.94 -7.28
CA SER A 3 22.16 -2.85 -7.67
C SER A 3 22.01 -1.80 -8.78
N GLY A 4 21.31 -2.17 -9.85
CA GLY A 4 21.28 -1.47 -11.14
C GLY A 4 20.30 -0.30 -11.25
N TYR A 5 19.98 0.41 -10.18
CA TYR A 5 19.05 1.55 -10.22
C TYR A 5 19.69 2.82 -9.70
N GLY A 6 19.47 3.93 -10.41
CA GLY A 6 20.02 5.24 -10.05
C GLY A 6 19.35 5.86 -8.83
N PHE A 7 20.03 6.81 -8.18
CA PHE A 7 19.52 7.54 -7.02
C PHE A 7 18.12 8.11 -7.26
N TRP A 8 17.93 8.82 -8.39
CA TRP A 8 16.64 9.43 -8.72
C TRP A 8 15.53 8.41 -8.92
N THR A 9 15.82 7.27 -9.54
CA THR A 9 14.86 6.18 -9.70
C THR A 9 14.39 5.66 -8.34
N LEU A 10 15.33 5.45 -7.41
CA LEU A 10 15.00 4.98 -6.06
C LEU A 10 14.21 6.03 -5.27
N VAL A 11 14.57 7.31 -5.37
CA VAL A 11 13.81 8.40 -4.73
C VAL A 11 12.38 8.46 -5.27
N SER A 12 12.20 8.44 -6.59
CA SER A 12 10.88 8.44 -7.22
C SER A 12 10.05 7.23 -6.81
N LEU A 13 10.66 6.04 -6.73
CA LEU A 13 9.99 4.83 -6.27
C LEU A 13 9.47 4.98 -4.83
N VAL A 14 10.33 5.46 -3.92
CA VAL A 14 9.95 5.67 -2.52
C VAL A 14 8.85 6.73 -2.41
N VAL A 15 9.02 7.90 -3.04
CA VAL A 15 8.03 8.99 -3.00
C VAL A 15 6.67 8.52 -3.54
N SER A 16 6.66 7.80 -4.66
CA SER A 16 5.43 7.24 -5.25
C SER A 16 4.77 6.21 -4.35
N SER A 17 5.54 5.43 -3.58
CA SER A 17 4.99 4.44 -2.65
C SER A 17 4.42 5.05 -1.37
N MET A 18 4.91 6.22 -0.96
CA MET A 18 4.53 6.88 0.30
C MET A 18 3.34 7.82 0.14
N ILE A 19 3.20 8.48 -1.02
CA ILE A 19 2.05 9.36 -1.29
C ILE A 19 0.84 8.50 -1.65
N GLY A 20 -0.14 8.43 -0.73
CA GLY A 20 -1.39 7.71 -0.92
C GLY A 20 -2.63 8.55 -0.61
N THR A 21 -3.77 7.88 -0.47
CA THR A 21 -5.08 8.52 -0.16
C THR A 21 -5.13 9.18 1.22
N GLY A 22 -4.17 8.87 2.11
CA GLY A 22 -4.09 9.39 3.46
C GLY A 22 -4.06 10.91 3.55
N ILE A 23 -3.51 11.63 2.55
CA ILE A 23 -3.54 13.09 2.55
C ILE A 23 -4.97 13.64 2.49
N PHE A 24 -5.86 13.00 1.73
CA PHE A 24 -7.25 13.45 1.60
C PHE A 24 -8.06 13.06 2.84
N ILE A 25 -7.87 11.84 3.33
CA ILE A 25 -8.63 11.31 4.47
C ILE A 25 -8.18 11.98 5.77
N SER A 26 -6.90 11.88 6.13
CA SER A 26 -6.38 12.40 7.40
C SER A 26 -6.53 13.92 7.49
N PHE A 27 -6.30 14.65 6.39
CA PHE A 27 -6.52 16.10 6.37
C PHE A 27 -8.00 16.44 6.56
N SER A 28 -8.92 15.73 5.92
CA SER A 28 -10.36 15.99 6.08
C SER A 28 -10.82 15.82 7.53
N PHE A 29 -10.33 14.80 8.23
CA PHE A 29 -10.60 14.60 9.66
C PHE A 29 -9.95 15.71 10.51
N GLN A 30 -8.69 16.05 10.26
CA GLN A 30 -8.01 17.12 11.00
C GLN A 30 -8.71 18.47 10.83
N ALA A 31 -9.11 18.82 9.60
CA ALA A 31 -9.82 20.05 9.31
C ALA A 31 -11.23 20.11 9.93
N ALA A 32 -11.87 18.95 10.14
CA ALA A 32 -13.16 18.87 10.81
C ALA A 32 -13.07 19.14 12.34
N PHE A 33 -11.97 18.74 12.98
CA PHE A 33 -11.82 18.83 14.44
C PHE A 33 -10.89 19.94 14.93
N VAL A 34 -9.92 20.38 14.12
CA VAL A 34 -8.93 21.39 14.46
C VAL A 34 -9.19 22.65 13.65
N GLN A 35 -9.73 23.69 14.30
CA GLN A 35 -10.06 24.95 13.63
C GLN A 35 -8.85 25.89 13.42
N ASN A 36 -7.68 25.55 13.98
CA ASN A 36 -6.47 26.36 13.90
C ASN A 36 -5.48 25.81 12.84
N GLN A 37 -5.30 26.57 11.76
CA GLN A 37 -4.44 26.22 10.62
C GLN A 37 -2.96 25.96 11.02
N PRO A 38 -2.28 26.83 11.77
CA PRO A 38 -0.95 26.56 12.33
C PRO A 38 -0.83 25.23 13.08
N THR A 39 -1.85 24.82 13.84
CA THR A 39 -1.83 23.57 14.60
C THR A 39 -1.82 22.36 13.67
N ILE A 40 -2.61 22.40 12.59
CA ILE A 40 -2.59 21.35 11.56
C ILE A 40 -1.20 21.27 10.94
N LEU A 41 -0.60 22.39 10.52
CA LEU A 41 0.75 22.40 9.94
C LEU A 41 1.81 21.85 10.91
N ALA A 42 1.73 22.20 12.19
CA ALA A 42 2.61 21.67 13.22
C ALA A 42 2.48 20.15 13.37
N LEU A 43 1.26 19.60 13.35
CA LEU A 43 1.02 18.15 13.37
C LEU A 43 1.66 17.45 12.18
N TRP A 44 1.58 18.03 10.98
CA TRP A 44 2.23 17.49 9.77
C TRP A 44 3.76 17.50 9.87
N ILE A 45 4.34 18.58 10.39
CA ILE A 45 5.80 18.66 10.62
C ILE A 45 6.23 17.58 11.62
N VAL A 46 5.53 17.44 12.74
CA VAL A 46 5.82 16.41 13.76
C VAL A 46 5.69 15.00 13.16
N GLY A 47 4.61 14.73 12.42
CA GLY A 47 4.43 13.46 11.72
C GLY A 47 5.56 13.15 10.73
N GLY A 48 5.99 14.16 9.97
CA GLY A 48 7.12 14.04 9.04
C GLY A 48 8.44 13.73 9.74
N LEU A 49 8.70 14.35 10.90
CA LEU A 49 9.89 14.07 11.71
C LEU A 49 9.89 12.64 12.26
N ILE A 50 8.74 12.16 12.76
CA ILE A 50 8.59 10.78 13.23
C ILE A 50 8.81 9.78 12.09
N ALA A 51 8.26 10.06 10.90
CA ALA A 51 8.47 9.22 9.73
C ALA A 51 9.95 9.19 9.31
N LEU A 52 10.64 10.33 9.34
CA LEU A 52 12.06 10.43 8.99
C LEU A 52 12.94 9.64 9.96
N THR A 53 12.72 9.74 11.27
CA THR A 53 13.49 8.96 12.25
C THR A 53 13.24 7.46 12.11
N GLY A 54 12.00 7.07 11.81
CA GLY A 54 11.66 5.69 11.43
C GLY A 54 12.44 5.22 10.22
N ALA A 55 12.43 5.98 9.12
CA ALA A 55 13.14 5.63 7.89
C ALA A 55 14.66 5.48 8.08
N LEU A 56 15.27 6.38 8.86
CA LEU A 56 16.71 6.29 9.19
C LEU A 56 17.02 5.04 10.02
N SER A 57 16.21 4.74 11.03
CA SER A 57 16.35 3.53 11.85
C SER A 57 16.22 2.25 11.01
N TYR A 58 15.24 2.22 10.11
CA TYR A 58 15.05 1.12 9.16
C TYR A 58 16.22 0.98 8.18
N SER A 59 16.88 2.08 7.81
CA SER A 59 18.03 2.06 6.89
C SER A 59 19.23 1.30 7.47
N ASP A 60 19.48 1.42 8.77
CA ASP A 60 20.58 0.72 9.44
C ASP A 60 20.29 -0.77 9.57
N VAL A 61 19.06 -1.14 9.95
CA VAL A 61 18.65 -2.56 10.02
C VAL A 61 18.67 -3.21 8.63
N SER A 62 18.23 -2.49 7.59
CA SER A 62 18.22 -2.98 6.21
C SER A 62 19.63 -3.21 5.65
N ARG A 63 20.64 -2.48 6.14
CA ARG A 63 22.06 -2.73 5.80
C ARG A 63 22.58 -3.99 6.45
N LEU A 64 22.16 -4.28 7.68
CA LEU A 64 22.58 -5.48 8.43
C LEU A 64 21.90 -6.74 7.91
N ILE A 65 20.64 -6.65 7.46
CA ILE A 65 19.83 -7.78 6.97
C ILE A 65 19.38 -7.48 5.54
N PRO A 66 20.26 -7.65 4.53
CA PRO A 66 19.96 -7.36 3.12
C PRO A 66 19.19 -8.52 2.47
N ARG A 67 18.03 -8.86 3.04
CA ARG A 67 17.12 -9.89 2.53
C ARG A 67 15.73 -9.33 2.32
N SER A 68 15.07 -9.81 1.27
CA SER A 68 13.65 -9.54 1.06
C SER A 68 12.81 -10.13 2.19
N GLY A 69 11.83 -9.38 2.69
CA GLY A 69 10.92 -9.83 3.75
C GLY A 69 10.54 -8.76 4.78
N GLY A 70 11.16 -7.57 4.76
CA GLY A 70 10.77 -6.44 5.61
C GLY A 70 10.79 -6.78 7.11
N GLU A 71 9.77 -6.34 7.84
CA GLU A 71 9.61 -6.53 9.29
C GLU A 71 9.65 -8.00 9.71
N TYR A 72 9.06 -8.89 8.92
CA TYR A 72 9.13 -10.34 9.14
C TYR A 72 10.60 -10.80 9.21
N ALA A 73 11.41 -10.44 8.20
CA ALA A 73 12.81 -10.84 8.14
C ALA A 73 13.66 -10.21 9.24
N PHE A 74 13.35 -8.98 9.64
CA PHE A 74 14.06 -8.30 10.72
C PHE A 74 13.79 -8.97 12.07
N LEU A 75 12.53 -9.21 12.41
CA LEU A 75 12.14 -9.77 13.71
C LEU A 75 12.45 -11.27 13.83
N ASP A 76 12.33 -12.02 12.73
CA ASP A 76 12.78 -13.41 12.65
C ASP A 76 14.28 -13.52 12.97
N LYS A 77 15.08 -12.60 12.41
CA LYS A 77 16.54 -12.64 12.56
C LYS A 77 17.06 -12.04 13.87
N LEU A 78 16.43 -10.98 14.37
CA LEU A 78 16.90 -10.21 15.53
C LEU A 78 16.30 -10.67 16.87
N LEU A 79 15.09 -11.22 16.87
CA LEU A 79 14.39 -11.60 18.10
C LEU A 79 14.14 -13.10 18.19
N HIS A 80 13.17 -13.60 17.42
CA HIS A 80 12.76 -15.00 17.38
C HIS A 80 11.80 -15.24 16.20
N PRO A 81 11.78 -16.44 15.59
CA PRO A 81 10.87 -16.76 14.49
C PRO A 81 9.38 -16.51 14.79
N SER A 82 8.95 -16.63 16.04
CA SER A 82 7.56 -16.34 16.45
C SER A 82 7.19 -14.85 16.31
N PHE A 83 8.14 -13.93 16.55
CA PHE A 83 7.93 -12.49 16.34
C PHE A 83 7.96 -12.16 14.86
N GLY A 84 8.83 -12.81 14.08
CA GLY A 84 8.81 -12.75 12.62
C GLY A 84 7.44 -13.15 12.08
N PHE A 85 6.94 -14.34 12.44
CA PHE A 85 5.61 -14.82 12.05
C PHE A 85 4.49 -13.85 12.43
N SER A 86 4.48 -13.38 13.70
CA SER A 86 3.47 -12.42 14.17
C SER A 86 3.48 -11.13 13.37
N ALA A 87 4.67 -10.60 13.05
CA ALA A 87 4.81 -9.40 12.23
C ALA A 87 4.35 -9.63 10.79
N GLY A 88 4.69 -10.77 10.18
CA GLY A 88 4.17 -11.15 8.87
C GLY A 88 2.64 -11.23 8.86
N PHE A 89 2.05 -11.85 9.89
CA PHE A 89 0.60 -11.95 10.03
C PHE A 89 -0.07 -10.57 10.18
N ILE A 90 0.44 -9.72 11.06
CA ILE A 90 -0.06 -8.34 11.23
C ILE A 90 0.07 -7.54 9.95
N SER A 91 1.19 -7.67 9.23
CA SER A 91 1.45 -6.96 7.98
C SER A 91 0.40 -7.29 6.91
N VAL A 92 0.03 -8.57 6.76
CA VAL A 92 -1.00 -9.00 5.78
C VAL A 92 -2.36 -8.34 6.06
N PHE A 93 -2.81 -8.29 7.32
CA PHE A 93 -4.13 -7.76 7.67
C PHE A 93 -4.14 -6.25 7.90
N ALA A 94 -3.31 -5.77 8.81
CA ALA A 94 -3.28 -4.36 9.23
C ALA A 94 -2.40 -3.50 8.32
N GLY A 95 -1.29 -4.05 7.81
CA GLY A 95 -0.34 -3.31 6.98
C GLY A 95 -0.84 -3.06 5.57
N PHE A 96 -1.52 -4.03 4.96
CA PHE A 96 -1.94 -3.94 3.55
C PHE A 96 -3.45 -4.00 3.33
N ALA A 97 -4.16 -4.99 3.90
CA ALA A 97 -5.57 -5.17 3.59
C ALA A 97 -6.45 -3.99 4.05
N GLY A 98 -6.23 -3.48 5.28
CA GLY A 98 -6.96 -2.32 5.82
C GLY A 98 -6.80 -1.05 4.98
N PRO A 99 -5.58 -0.56 4.74
CA PRO A 99 -5.35 0.63 3.91
C PRO A 99 -5.88 0.51 2.48
N LEU A 100 -5.75 -0.66 1.85
CA LEU A 100 -6.31 -0.92 0.52
C LEU A 100 -7.85 -0.85 0.52
N ALA A 101 -8.49 -1.44 1.54
CA ALA A 101 -9.94 -1.38 1.69
C ALA A 101 -10.42 0.07 1.84
N ILE A 102 -9.83 0.84 2.75
CA ILE A 102 -10.18 2.25 2.96
C ILE A 102 -9.97 3.06 1.67
N ALA A 103 -8.81 2.92 1.01
CA ALA A 103 -8.53 3.63 -0.23
C ALA A 103 -9.55 3.33 -1.33
N SER A 104 -9.97 2.07 -1.48
CA SER A 104 -10.96 1.66 -2.47
C SER A 104 -12.37 2.21 -2.20
N ILE A 105 -12.80 2.21 -0.92
CA ILE A 105 -14.10 2.75 -0.51
C ILE A 105 -14.12 4.26 -0.71
N THR A 106 -13.07 4.96 -0.28
CA THR A 106 -12.93 6.41 -0.46
C THR A 106 -12.96 6.79 -1.94
N LEU A 107 -12.32 6.01 -2.83
CA LEU A 107 -12.45 6.22 -4.27
C LEU A 107 -13.90 6.10 -4.73
N GLY A 108 -14.63 5.07 -4.26
CA GLY A 108 -16.06 4.92 -4.52
C GLY A 108 -16.90 6.12 -4.06
N GLU A 109 -16.65 6.65 -2.87
CA GLU A 109 -17.32 7.84 -2.35
C GLU A 109 -17.07 9.07 -3.23
N TYR A 110 -15.80 9.31 -3.61
CA TYR A 110 -15.47 10.42 -4.50
C TYR A 110 -16.09 10.27 -5.89
N ALA A 111 -16.13 9.06 -6.44
CA ALA A 111 -16.71 8.78 -7.76
C ALA A 111 -18.24 8.96 -7.79
N LEU A 112 -18.93 8.57 -6.71
CA LEU A 112 -20.37 8.84 -6.56
C LEU A 112 -20.65 10.33 -6.40
N LYS A 113 -19.82 11.05 -5.62
CA LYS A 113 -19.98 12.50 -5.41
C LYS A 113 -19.67 13.33 -6.66
N SER A 114 -18.78 12.87 -7.54
CA SER A 114 -18.36 13.58 -8.74
C SER A 114 -19.31 13.42 -9.95
N ASN A 115 -20.42 12.69 -9.80
CA ASN A 115 -21.31 12.28 -10.90
C ASN A 115 -20.58 11.48 -12.01
N ALA A 116 -19.42 10.87 -11.72
CA ALA A 116 -18.68 10.05 -12.69
C ALA A 116 -19.53 8.90 -13.26
N PHE A 117 -20.54 8.46 -12.52
CA PHE A 117 -21.48 7.41 -12.89
C PHE A 117 -22.90 7.92 -13.14
N SER A 118 -23.07 9.16 -13.60
CA SER A 118 -24.39 9.71 -13.91
C SER A 118 -25.21 8.72 -14.79
N GLY A 119 -26.38 8.31 -14.29
CA GLY A 119 -27.26 7.32 -14.94
C GLY A 119 -27.10 5.86 -14.45
N MET A 120 -26.02 5.52 -13.74
CA MET A 120 -25.88 4.23 -13.05
C MET A 120 -26.27 4.37 -11.59
N GLN A 121 -27.21 3.54 -11.14
CA GLN A 121 -27.62 3.46 -9.74
C GLN A 121 -26.90 2.27 -9.10
N PHE A 122 -26.07 2.55 -8.11
CA PHE A 122 -25.47 1.54 -7.26
C PHE A 122 -26.35 1.41 -6.01
N GLU A 123 -26.94 0.24 -5.80
CA GLU A 123 -27.72 -0.05 -4.60
C GLU A 123 -26.88 -0.74 -3.53
N ALA A 124 -27.33 -0.64 -2.28
CA ALA A 124 -26.70 -1.36 -1.19
C ALA A 124 -27.05 -2.86 -1.28
N ILE A 125 -26.06 -3.73 -1.12
CA ILE A 125 -26.22 -5.18 -1.16
C ILE A 125 -26.11 -5.72 0.27
N SER A 126 -27.12 -6.47 0.70
CA SER A 126 -27.09 -7.18 1.99
C SER A 126 -26.60 -8.61 1.80
N LEU A 127 -25.55 -8.98 2.53
CA LEU A 127 -24.96 -10.31 2.60
C LEU A 127 -25.08 -10.84 4.04
N GLY A 128 -26.32 -11.02 4.50
CA GLY A 128 -26.63 -11.47 5.85
C GLY A 128 -26.40 -10.35 6.88
N VAL A 129 -25.36 -10.47 7.71
CA VAL A 129 -25.03 -9.46 8.74
C VAL A 129 -24.25 -8.28 8.14
N PHE A 130 -23.69 -8.43 6.95
CA PHE A 130 -22.91 -7.40 6.28
C PHE A 130 -23.76 -6.63 5.26
N VAL A 131 -23.70 -5.30 5.31
CA VAL A 131 -24.32 -4.43 4.30
C VAL A 131 -23.21 -3.70 3.55
N LEU A 132 -23.11 -3.95 2.25
CA LEU A 132 -22.21 -3.24 1.35
C LEU A 132 -22.97 -2.06 0.76
N GLY A 133 -22.58 -0.85 1.14
CA GLY A 133 -23.12 0.36 0.51
C GLY A 133 -22.59 0.56 -0.93
N PRO A 134 -23.16 1.52 -1.67
CA PRO A 134 -22.78 1.81 -3.04
C PRO A 134 -21.28 2.06 -3.25
N ALA A 135 -20.65 2.81 -2.34
CA ALA A 135 -19.21 3.09 -2.38
C ALA A 135 -18.35 1.83 -2.15
N GLN A 136 -18.79 0.93 -1.26
CA GLN A 136 -18.14 -0.34 -0.99
C GLN A 136 -18.24 -1.28 -2.20
N CYS A 137 -19.37 -1.30 -2.90
CA CYS A 137 -19.53 -2.08 -4.14
C CYS A 137 -18.53 -1.62 -5.20
N ILE A 138 -18.38 -0.30 -5.42
CA ILE A 138 -17.39 0.26 -6.34
C ILE A 138 -15.97 -0.10 -5.87
N GLY A 139 -15.68 0.05 -4.57
CA GLY A 139 -14.37 -0.30 -3.99
C GLY A 139 -13.99 -1.75 -4.23
N VAL A 140 -14.91 -2.70 -3.99
CA VAL A 140 -14.71 -4.13 -4.27
C VAL A 140 -14.44 -4.37 -5.75
N LEU A 141 -15.21 -3.77 -6.65
CA LEU A 141 -14.98 -3.89 -8.10
C LEU A 141 -13.60 -3.38 -8.51
N VAL A 142 -13.17 -2.25 -7.97
CA VAL A 142 -11.83 -1.69 -8.22
C VAL A 142 -10.73 -2.62 -7.69
N LEU A 143 -10.88 -3.15 -6.48
CA LEU A 143 -9.91 -4.09 -5.92
C LEU A 143 -9.81 -5.37 -6.75
N LEU A 144 -10.94 -5.92 -7.20
CA LEU A 144 -10.96 -7.10 -8.08
C LEU A 144 -10.30 -6.79 -9.44
N ALA A 145 -10.59 -5.64 -10.03
CA ALA A 145 -9.98 -5.22 -11.30
C ALA A 145 -8.47 -5.05 -11.18
N LEU A 146 -7.99 -4.36 -10.13
CA LEU A 146 -6.56 -4.17 -9.89
C LEU A 146 -5.85 -5.49 -9.56
N SER A 147 -6.50 -6.37 -8.78
CA SER A 147 -5.95 -7.69 -8.46
C SER A 147 -5.85 -8.57 -9.70
N ALA A 148 -6.86 -8.53 -10.58
CA ALA A 148 -6.84 -9.22 -11.87
C ALA A 148 -5.71 -8.68 -12.74
N PHE A 149 -5.60 -7.36 -12.89
CA PHE A 149 -4.53 -6.71 -13.65
C PHE A 149 -3.14 -7.11 -13.11
N HIS A 150 -2.94 -7.04 -11.80
CA HIS A 150 -1.68 -7.42 -11.16
C HIS A 150 -1.36 -8.90 -11.38
N SER A 151 -2.36 -9.79 -11.26
CA SER A 151 -2.18 -11.23 -11.49
C SER A 151 -1.79 -11.56 -12.93
N ILE A 152 -2.34 -10.83 -13.92
CA ILE A 152 -1.98 -10.98 -15.33
C ILE A 152 -0.57 -10.46 -15.56
N SER A 153 -0.23 -9.28 -15.02
CA SER A 153 1.11 -8.70 -15.10
C SER A 153 2.17 -9.66 -14.57
N LEU A 154 1.93 -10.27 -13.40
CA LEU A 154 2.82 -11.27 -12.81
C LEU A 154 2.97 -12.51 -13.69
N ARG A 155 1.87 -13.01 -14.26
CA ARG A 155 1.93 -14.18 -15.16
C ARG A 155 2.78 -13.90 -16.40
N LEU A 156 2.63 -12.72 -17.01
CA LEU A 156 3.43 -12.33 -18.17
C LEU A 156 4.92 -12.20 -17.83
N GLU A 157 5.24 -11.65 -16.66
CA GLU A 157 6.63 -11.54 -16.19
C GLU A 157 7.25 -12.93 -15.94
N LEU A 158 6.51 -13.83 -15.29
CA LEU A 158 6.96 -15.21 -15.05
C LEU A 158 7.17 -15.98 -16.36
N GLN A 159 6.28 -15.81 -17.35
CA GLN A 159 6.45 -16.41 -18.67
C GLN A 159 7.69 -15.88 -19.39
N GLY A 160 7.95 -14.57 -19.31
CA GLY A 160 9.17 -13.96 -19.83
C GLY A 160 10.43 -14.54 -19.18
N GLN A 161 10.46 -14.65 -17.85
CA GLN A 161 11.60 -15.22 -17.11
C GLN A 161 11.86 -16.68 -17.48
N ILE A 162 10.81 -17.50 -17.64
CA ILE A 162 10.94 -18.90 -18.07
C ILE A 162 11.53 -18.99 -19.49
N GLN A 163 11.13 -18.08 -20.39
CA GLN A 163 11.61 -18.08 -21.78
C GLN A 163 13.08 -17.62 -21.93
N TYR A 164 13.58 -16.78 -21.01
CA TYR A 164 15.00 -16.37 -20.96
C TYR A 164 15.89 -17.29 -20.10
N SER A 165 15.33 -18.32 -19.47
CA SER A 165 16.07 -19.27 -18.63
C SER A 165 16.29 -20.64 -19.28
N GLU A 166 15.98 -20.80 -20.58
CA GLU A 166 16.53 -21.93 -21.33
C GLU A 166 18.05 -21.78 -21.47
N PRO A 167 18.84 -22.82 -21.15
CA PRO A 167 20.28 -22.73 -21.21
C PRO A 167 20.72 -22.58 -22.66
N LEU A 168 21.61 -21.63 -22.91
CA LEU A 168 22.65 -21.70 -23.93
C LEU A 168 23.43 -23.02 -23.75
N LEU A 169 22.87 -24.11 -24.27
CA LEU A 169 23.48 -25.43 -24.41
C LEU A 169 23.11 -25.99 -25.78
N ILE A 170 23.48 -25.28 -26.84
CA ILE A 170 23.82 -25.92 -28.11
C ILE A 170 24.98 -25.12 -28.73
N PHE A 171 26.10 -25.83 -28.88
CA PHE A 171 27.43 -25.47 -29.41
C PHE A 171 28.44 -24.86 -28.43
#